data_AF-A0A147KD63-F1
#
_entry.id   AF-A0A147KD63-F1
#
_cell.length_a   1.000
_cell.length_b   1.000
_cell.length_c   1.000
_cell.angle_alpha   90.00
_cell.angle_beta   90.00
_cell.angle_gamma   90.00
#
_symmetry.space_group_name_H-M   'P 1'
#
loop_
_entity.id
_entity.type
_entity.pdbx_description
1 polymer ?
#
loop_
_entity_poly.entity_id
_entity_poly.type
_entity_poly.pdbx_seq_one_letter_code
_entity_poly.pdbx_strand_id
1 'polypeptide(L)'
;MPSAPAQKPDPRRAATPAAFVAAMRHYRLWAGAPSYLEMEYNCGGVCSASRFRLALNSDRLPRLTVLSAFVVACGGDEAEYQRWASAWRRIRADHRNGPSS
;
A
#
# COMPACT_ATOMS: atom_id res chain seq x y z
N MET A 1 3.75 4.92 28.55
CA MET A 1 2.77 3.93 28.05
C MET A 1 3.43 3.18 26.90
N PRO A 2 3.71 1.87 26.98
CA PRO A 2 4.10 1.11 25.81
C PRO A 2 2.84 0.94 24.95
N SER A 3 2.79 1.62 23.80
CA SER A 3 1.67 1.49 22.85
C SER A 3 1.58 0.04 22.39
N ALA A 4 0.37 -0.54 22.51
CA ALA A 4 0.02 -1.90 22.13
C ALA A 4 0.68 -2.35 20.80
N PRO A 5 1.05 -3.63 20.63
CA PRO A 5 1.65 -4.12 19.39
C PRO A 5 0.73 -3.71 18.24
N ALA A 6 1.27 -2.88 17.36
CA ALA A 6 0.55 -2.31 16.23
C ALA A 6 -0.18 -3.45 15.51
N GLN A 7 -1.50 -3.42 15.49
CA GLN A 7 -2.27 -4.40 14.74
C GLN A 7 -1.95 -4.21 13.26
N LYS A 8 -1.71 -5.34 12.57
CA LYS A 8 -1.48 -5.37 11.12
C LYS A 8 -2.63 -4.60 10.44
N PRO A 9 -2.35 -3.54 9.67
CA PRO A 9 -3.42 -2.73 9.10
C PRO A 9 -4.17 -3.53 8.04
N ASP A 10 -5.50 -3.56 8.18
CA ASP A 10 -6.38 -4.23 7.23
C ASP A 10 -6.67 -3.33 6.02
N PRO A 11 -6.14 -3.64 4.82
CA PRO A 11 -6.42 -2.85 3.63
C PRO A 11 -7.90 -2.88 3.23
N ARG A 12 -8.64 -3.90 3.65
CA ARG A 12 -10.08 -4.07 3.37
C ARG A 12 -10.96 -3.04 4.07
N ARG A 13 -10.46 -2.38 5.11
CA ARG A 13 -11.17 -1.30 5.81
C ARG A 13 -11.10 0.02 5.05
N ALA A 14 -10.18 0.16 4.09
CA ALA A 14 -10.09 1.35 3.25
C ALA A 14 -11.25 1.38 2.24
N ALA A 15 -12.04 2.45 2.28
CA ALA A 15 -13.12 2.69 1.33
C ALA A 15 -12.72 3.70 0.22
N THR A 16 -11.70 4.51 0.46
CA THR A 16 -11.26 5.57 -0.47
C THR A 16 -9.78 5.42 -0.84
N PRO A 17 -9.35 6.02 -1.96
CA PRO A 17 -7.94 5.98 -2.36
C PRO A 17 -6.99 6.56 -1.31
N ALA A 18 -7.36 7.68 -0.71
CA ALA A 18 -6.62 8.29 0.40
C ALA A 18 -6.48 7.34 1.61
N ALA A 19 -7.59 6.71 2.02
CA ALA A 19 -7.58 5.74 3.13
C ALA A 19 -6.71 4.51 2.81
N PHE A 20 -6.68 4.08 1.55
CA PHE A 20 -5.84 2.97 1.10
C PHE A 20 -4.35 3.32 1.21
N VAL A 21 -3.96 4.51 0.76
CA VAL A 21 -2.57 4.98 0.88
C VAL A 21 -2.18 5.17 2.35
N ALA A 22 -3.08 5.69 3.18
CA ALA A 22 -2.86 5.77 4.63
C ALA A 22 -2.63 4.38 5.25
N ALA A 23 -3.40 3.38 4.84
CA ALA A 23 -3.19 1.99 5.26
C ALA A 23 -1.81 1.47 4.81
N MET A 24 -1.35 1.79 3.59
CA MET A 24 -0.01 1.41 3.12
C MET A 24 1.08 2.04 4.00
N ARG A 25 0.94 3.32 4.36
CA ARG A 25 1.88 3.99 5.28
C ARG A 25 1.94 3.27 6.63
N HIS A 26 0.78 2.90 7.20
CA HIS A 26 0.73 2.10 8.43
C HIS A 26 1.37 0.72 8.26
N TYR A 27 1.15 0.04 7.13
CA TYR A 27 1.72 -1.29 6.89
C TYR A 27 3.24 -1.22 6.86
N ARG A 28 3.78 -0.19 6.21
CA ARG A 28 5.22 0.09 6.18
C ARG A 28 5.76 0.29 7.60
N LEU A 29 5.11 1.11 8.42
CA LEU A 29 5.52 1.34 9.81
C LEU A 29 5.49 0.03 10.63
N TRP A 30 4.43 -0.77 10.45
CA TRP A 30 4.29 -2.08 11.10
C TRP A 30 5.39 -3.06 10.68
N ALA A 31 5.77 -3.06 9.40
CA ALA A 31 6.82 -3.90 8.85
C ALA A 31 8.26 -3.45 9.20
N GLY A 32 8.43 -2.48 10.10
CA GLY A 32 9.75 -1.98 10.51
C GLY A 32 10.18 -0.68 9.85
N ALA A 33 9.26 0.02 9.18
CA ALA A 33 9.48 1.33 8.53
C ALA A 33 10.65 1.37 7.53
N PRO A 34 10.82 0.38 6.61
CA PRO A 34 11.93 0.35 5.67
C PRO A 34 11.98 1.64 4.83
N SER A 35 13.16 2.16 4.55
CA SER A 35 13.38 3.35 3.72
C SER A 35 12.93 3.09 2.27
N TYR A 36 12.63 4.16 1.50
CA TYR A 36 12.24 3.99 0.10
C TYR A 36 13.31 3.28 -0.75
N LEU A 37 14.59 3.49 -0.42
CA LEU A 37 15.73 2.81 -1.06
C LEU A 37 15.79 1.32 -0.68
N GLU A 38 15.55 0.99 0.59
CA GLU A 38 15.48 -0.41 1.05
C GLU A 38 14.31 -1.12 0.39
N MET A 39 13.18 -0.45 0.21
CA MET A 39 12.03 -1.01 -0.50
C MET A 39 12.34 -1.30 -1.97
N GLU A 40 13.05 -0.39 -2.65
CA GLU A 40 13.52 -0.60 -4.02
C GLU A 40 14.44 -1.81 -4.11
N TYR A 41 15.40 -1.92 -3.18
CA TYR A 41 16.31 -3.07 -3.10
C TYR A 41 15.57 -4.38 -2.83
N ASN A 42 14.67 -4.40 -1.84
CA ASN A 42 13.91 -5.58 -1.44
C ASN A 42 12.96 -6.09 -2.54
N CYS A 43 12.41 -5.18 -3.35
CA CYS A 43 11.60 -5.56 -4.50
C CYS A 43 12.43 -5.91 -5.75
N GLY A 44 13.77 -5.87 -5.67
CA GLY A 44 14.66 -6.18 -6.80
C GLY A 44 14.62 -5.14 -7.93
N GLY A 45 14.33 -3.88 -7.62
CA GLY A 45 14.26 -2.80 -8.62
C GLY A 45 12.96 -2.75 -9.43
N VAL A 46 11.94 -3.54 -9.07
CA VAL A 46 10.61 -3.50 -9.72
C VAL A 46 9.95 -2.13 -9.59
N CYS A 47 10.20 -1.43 -8.48
CA CYS A 47 9.78 -0.05 -8.28
C CYS A 47 10.91 0.77 -7.64
N SER A 48 11.17 1.94 -8.22
CA SER A 48 12.16 2.87 -7.68
C SER A 48 11.66 3.59 -6.43
N ALA A 49 12.59 4.01 -5.58
CA ALA A 49 12.35 4.77 -4.37
C ALA A 49 11.50 6.03 -4.63
N SER A 50 11.78 6.74 -5.73
CA SER A 50 10.99 7.91 -6.16
C SER A 50 9.54 7.54 -6.49
N ARG A 51 9.31 6.37 -7.08
CA ARG A 51 7.96 5.89 -7.41
C ARG A 51 7.19 5.48 -6.16
N PHE A 52 7.85 4.83 -5.20
CA PHE A 52 7.26 4.58 -3.88
C PHE A 52 6.92 5.89 -3.15
N ARG A 53 7.84 6.85 -3.15
CA ARG A 53 7.60 8.17 -2.56
C ARG A 53 6.42 8.86 -3.21
N LEU A 54 6.34 8.89 -4.55
CA LEU A 54 5.21 9.49 -5.25
C LEU A 54 3.89 8.79 -4.93
N ALA A 55 3.87 7.45 -4.96
CA ALA A 55 2.68 6.66 -4.66
C ALA A 55 2.20 6.86 -3.21
N LEU A 56 3.14 6.86 -2.26
CA LEU A 56 2.82 7.05 -0.84
C LEU A 56 2.52 8.49 -0.48
N ASN A 57 2.93 9.50 -1.26
CA ASN A 57 2.55 10.90 -1.08
C ASN A 57 1.28 11.28 -1.84
N SER A 58 0.82 10.45 -2.77
CA SER A 58 -0.41 10.70 -3.53
C SER A 58 -1.62 10.20 -2.76
N ASP A 59 -2.75 10.91 -2.83
CA ASP A 59 -4.06 10.42 -2.35
C ASP A 59 -4.83 9.67 -3.44
N ARG A 60 -4.11 9.08 -4.41
CA ARG A 60 -4.67 8.34 -5.53
C ARG A 60 -4.30 6.87 -5.45
N LEU A 61 -5.15 6.02 -6.04
CA LEU A 61 -4.92 4.59 -6.07
C LEU A 61 -3.62 4.29 -6.84
N PRO A 62 -2.62 3.65 -6.20
CA PRO A 62 -1.39 3.28 -6.89
C PRO A 62 -1.67 2.20 -7.94
N ARG A 63 -0.74 1.93 -8.86
CA ARG A 63 -0.88 0.79 -9.78
C ARG A 63 -0.68 -0.52 -9.03
N LEU A 64 -1.32 -1.61 -9.49
CA LEU A 64 -1.13 -2.95 -8.91
C LEU A 64 0.35 -3.38 -8.90
N THR A 65 1.15 -2.99 -9.89
CA THR A 65 2.60 -3.23 -9.91
C THR A 65 3.35 -2.55 -8.76
N VAL A 66 2.93 -1.33 -8.38
CA VAL A 66 3.52 -0.63 -7.23
C VAL A 66 3.08 -1.30 -5.93
N LEU A 67 1.84 -1.76 -5.89
CA LEU A 67 1.29 -2.48 -4.75
C LEU A 67 1.97 -3.83 -4.53
N SER A 68 2.21 -4.61 -5.59
CA SER A 68 2.94 -5.87 -5.48
C SER A 68 4.37 -5.64 -5.02
N ALA A 69 5.07 -4.67 -5.62
CA ALA A 69 6.42 -4.30 -5.20
C ALA A 69 6.45 -3.83 -3.74
N PHE A 70 5.44 -3.07 -3.29
CA PHE A 70 5.30 -2.62 -1.91
C PHE A 70 5.15 -3.80 -0.93
N VAL A 71 4.25 -4.73 -1.24
CA VAL A 71 4.01 -5.91 -0.38
C VAL A 71 5.29 -6.73 -0.26
N VAL A 72 5.96 -7.03 -1.38
CA VAL A 72 7.24 -7.75 -1.39
C VAL A 72 8.32 -6.98 -0.62
N ALA A 73 8.44 -5.67 -0.85
CA ALA A 73 9.41 -4.81 -0.17
C ALA A 73 9.26 -4.78 1.35
N CYS A 74 8.02 -4.90 1.83
CA CYS A 74 7.68 -4.99 3.25
C CYS A 74 7.63 -6.44 3.77
N GLY A 75 8.12 -7.43 3.00
CA GLY A 75 8.19 -8.83 3.41
C GLY A 75 6.84 -9.55 3.46
N GLY A 76 5.83 -9.07 2.74
CA GLY A 76 4.54 -9.75 2.62
C GLY A 76 4.50 -10.76 1.49
N ASP A 77 3.73 -11.83 1.68
CA ASP A 77 3.52 -12.89 0.70
C ASP A 77 2.40 -12.58 -0.31
N GLU A 78 2.23 -13.48 -1.29
CA GLU A 78 1.14 -13.44 -2.28
C GLU A 78 -0.24 -13.37 -1.63
N ALA A 79 -0.47 -14.08 -0.52
CA ALA A 79 -1.74 -14.03 0.21
C ALA A 79 -2.03 -12.61 0.73
N GLU A 80 -1.00 -11.89 1.14
CA GLU A 80 -1.14 -10.50 1.58
C GLU A 80 -1.41 -9.61 0.37
N TYR A 81 -0.66 -9.77 -0.72
CA TYR A 81 -0.91 -9.05 -1.96
C TYR A 81 -2.35 -9.23 -2.45
N GLN A 82 -2.91 -10.44 -2.39
CA GLN A 82 -4.31 -10.67 -2.76
C GLN A 82 -5.30 -9.91 -1.88
N ARG A 83 -5.02 -9.74 -0.57
CA ARG A 83 -5.86 -8.91 0.32
C ARG A 83 -5.83 -7.45 -0.11
N TRP A 84 -4.64 -6.93 -0.39
CA TRP A 84 -4.45 -5.56 -0.88
C TRP A 84 -5.09 -5.35 -2.25
N ALA A 85 -4.87 -6.27 -3.19
CA ALA A 85 -5.44 -6.22 -4.55
C ALA A 85 -6.97 -6.29 -4.52
N SER A 86 -7.56 -7.07 -3.61
CA SER A 86 -9.01 -7.15 -3.44
C SER A 86 -9.60 -5.81 -2.98
N ALA A 87 -9.00 -5.17 -1.98
CA ALA A 87 -9.40 -3.84 -1.52
C ALA A 87 -9.20 -2.79 -2.63
N TRP A 88 -8.07 -2.84 -3.34
CA TRP A 88 -7.79 -1.98 -4.47
C TRP A 88 -8.85 -2.08 -5.57
N ARG A 89 -9.25 -3.30 -5.97
CA ARG A 89 -10.30 -3.52 -6.98
C ARG A 89 -11.64 -2.97 -6.53
N ARG A 90 -11.99 -3.14 -5.25
CA ARG A 90 -13.23 -2.60 -4.66
C ARG A 90 -13.25 -1.09 -4.74
N ILE A 91 -12.21 -0.41 -4.27
CA ILE A 91 -12.11 1.06 -4.30
C ILE A 91 -12.12 1.56 -5.74
N ARG A 92 -11.40 0.90 -6.67
CA ARG A 92 -11.41 1.28 -8.09
C ARG A 92 -12.78 1.12 -8.73
N ALA A 93 -13.52 0.07 -8.39
CA ALA A 93 -14.87 -0.15 -8.89
C ALA A 93 -15.85 0.92 -8.37
N ASP A 94 -15.71 1.32 -7.10
CA ASP A 94 -16.47 2.38 -6.46
C ASP A 94 -16.15 3.76 -7.08
N HIS A 95 -14.87 4.08 -7.23
CA HIS A 95 -14.41 5.35 -7.79
C HIS A 95 -14.67 5.50 -9.29
N ARG A 96 -14.89 4.40 -10.01
CA ARG A 96 -15.39 4.39 -11.39
C ARG A 96 -16.90 4.67 -11.46
N ASN A 97 -17.64 4.35 -10.39
CA ASN A 97 -19.08 4.62 -10.28
C ASN A 97 -19.38 6.00 -9.63
N GLY A 98 -18.38 6.68 -9.04
CA GLY A 98 -18.48 8.07 -8.57
C GLY A 98 -18.32 9.10 -9.70
N PRO A 99 -18.98 10.27 -9.62
CA PRO A 99 -19.56 10.94 -10.77
C PRO A 99 -18.49 11.59 -11.64
N SER A 100 -18.71 11.53 -12.95
CA SER A 100 -18.25 12.58 -13.86
C SER A 100 -18.57 13.94 -13.21
N SER A 101 -17.54 14.72 -12.90
CA SER A 101 -17.64 16.17 -12.64
C SER A 101 -16.78 16.87 -13.67
#